data_AF-A0A2D9C7A7-F1
#
_entry.id   AF-A0A2D9C7A7-F1
#
_cell.length_a   1.000
_cell.length_b   1.000
_cell.length_c   1.000
_cell.angle_alpha   90.00
_cell.angle_beta   90.00
_cell.angle_gamma   90.00
#
_symmetry.space_group_name_H-M   'P 1'
#
loop_
_entity.id
_entity.type
_entity.pdbx_description
1 polymer ?
#
loop_
_entity_poly.entity_id
_entity_poly.type
_entity_poly.pdbx_seq_one_letter_code
_entity_poly.pdbx_strand_id
1 'polypeptide(L)'
;MSEVKSTAEQLTKVYLKIKDKRSELSAAFKEEDGKLTEQMDKVKKALLEYCKEQGVDSVKTSAGLFYRSAKTRYWTSDWSNMHEFVLEHEAPELLDKRLNQTNMKQFLEENPDLVPKGLNVDSEYVVSVRRK
;
A
#
# COMPACT_ATOMS: atom_id res chain seq x y z
N MET A 1 -28.39 22.53 -24.17
CA MET A 1 -28.47 21.37 -23.25
C MET A 1 -28.15 20.02 -23.90
N SER A 2 -28.23 19.88 -25.22
CA SER A 2 -27.86 18.65 -25.96
C SER A 2 -26.34 18.45 -26.07
N GLU A 3 -25.57 19.52 -26.31
CA GLU A 3 -24.11 19.44 -26.50
C GLU A 3 -23.33 19.05 -25.24
N VAL A 4 -23.77 19.49 -24.05
CA VAL A 4 -23.11 19.12 -22.78
C VAL A 4 -23.28 17.63 -22.47
N LYS A 5 -24.43 17.05 -22.81
CA LYS A 5 -24.67 15.60 -22.66
C LYS A 5 -23.76 14.78 -23.58
N SER A 6 -23.59 15.21 -24.83
CA SER A 6 -22.70 14.51 -25.76
C SER A 6 -21.23 14.62 -25.35
N THR A 7 -20.79 15.78 -24.82
CA THR A 7 -19.42 15.93 -24.29
C THR A 7 -19.17 15.03 -23.07
N ALA A 8 -20.09 14.96 -22.10
CA ALA A 8 -19.91 14.10 -20.92
C ALA A 8 -19.85 12.61 -21.27
N GLU A 9 -20.66 12.17 -22.22
CA GLU A 9 -20.63 10.80 -22.74
C GLU A 9 -19.33 10.49 -23.47
N GLN A 10 -18.85 11.43 -24.31
CA GLN A 10 -17.56 11.31 -25.00
C GLN A 10 -16.39 11.23 -24.01
N LEU A 11 -16.34 12.11 -23.02
CA LEU A 11 -15.31 12.11 -21.97
C LEU A 11 -15.32 10.80 -21.17
N THR A 12 -16.51 10.30 -20.83
CA THR A 12 -16.68 9.00 -20.16
C THR A 12 -16.12 7.85 -21.01
N LYS A 13 -16.43 7.84 -22.31
CA LYS A 13 -15.93 6.83 -23.25
C LYS A 13 -14.41 6.89 -23.40
N VAL A 14 -13.83 8.08 -23.52
CA VAL A 14 -12.37 8.28 -23.58
C VAL A 14 -11.71 7.81 -22.29
N TYR A 15 -12.25 8.19 -21.13
CA TYR A 15 -11.74 7.75 -19.83
C TYR A 15 -11.72 6.22 -19.72
N LEU A 16 -12.82 5.55 -20.06
CA LEU A 16 -12.91 4.09 -20.01
C LEU A 16 -11.90 3.43 -20.97
N LYS A 17 -11.73 3.95 -22.18
CA LYS A 17 -10.72 3.45 -23.13
C LYS A 17 -9.30 3.55 -22.56
N ILE A 18 -8.96 4.68 -21.94
CA ILE A 18 -7.66 4.86 -21.28
C ILE A 18 -7.50 3.87 -20.12
N LYS A 19 -8.53 3.73 -19.27
CA LYS A 19 -8.52 2.80 -18.14
C LYS A 19 -8.31 1.35 -18.60
N ASP A 20 -8.99 0.94 -19.67
CA ASP A 20 -8.87 -0.39 -20.23
C ASP A 20 -7.43 -0.64 -20.71
N LYS A 21 -6.84 0.30 -21.48
CA LYS A 21 -5.46 0.14 -21.95
C LYS A 21 -4.45 0.12 -20.81
N ARG A 22 -4.64 0.94 -19.77
CA ARG A 22 -3.82 0.89 -18.56
C ARG A 22 -3.94 -0.45 -17.84
N SER A 23 -5.14 -1.02 -17.78
CA SER A 23 -5.37 -2.34 -17.18
C SER A 23 -4.68 -3.45 -17.96
N GLU A 24 -4.76 -3.42 -19.28
CA GLU A 24 -4.08 -4.36 -20.18
C GLU A 24 -2.56 -4.31 -19.99
N LEU A 25 -1.96 -3.11 -20.03
CA LEU A 25 -0.52 -2.93 -19.83
C LEU A 25 -0.08 -3.38 -18.42
N SER A 26 -0.88 -3.06 -17.40
CA SER A 26 -0.59 -3.50 -16.04
C SER A 26 -0.69 -5.01 -15.88
N ALA A 27 -1.61 -5.67 -16.58
CA ALA A 27 -1.74 -7.12 -16.56
C ALA A 27 -0.52 -7.79 -17.22
N ALA A 28 -0.13 -7.32 -18.41
CA ALA A 28 1.05 -7.82 -19.11
C ALA A 28 2.33 -7.63 -18.29
N PHE A 29 2.53 -6.45 -17.69
CA PHE A 29 3.67 -6.18 -16.82
C PHE A 29 3.69 -7.14 -15.62
N LYS A 30 2.56 -7.30 -14.91
CA LYS A 30 2.48 -8.19 -13.75
C LYS A 30 2.76 -9.64 -14.10
N GLU A 31 2.34 -10.09 -15.27
CA GLU A 31 2.62 -11.45 -15.72
C GLU A 31 4.12 -11.67 -15.96
N GLU A 32 4.75 -10.81 -16.74
CA GLU A 32 6.17 -10.94 -17.10
C GLU A 32 7.08 -10.71 -15.88
N ASP A 33 6.80 -9.69 -15.08
CA ASP A 33 7.52 -9.42 -13.83
C ASP A 33 7.32 -10.53 -12.79
N GLY A 34 6.13 -11.13 -12.75
CA GLY A 34 5.84 -12.29 -11.91
C GLY A 34 6.73 -13.48 -12.24
N LYS A 35 6.90 -13.81 -13.52
CA LYS A 35 7.81 -14.89 -13.99
C LYS A 35 9.25 -14.64 -13.55
N LEU A 36 9.74 -13.40 -13.70
CA LEU A 36 11.10 -13.01 -13.29
C LEU A 36 11.26 -13.07 -11.77
N THR A 37 10.26 -12.61 -11.02
CA THR A 37 10.24 -12.68 -9.55
C THR A 37 10.32 -14.13 -9.07
N GLU A 38 9.56 -15.04 -9.66
CA GLU A 38 9.62 -16.47 -9.34
C GLU A 38 11.01 -17.08 -9.60
N GLN A 39 11.66 -16.70 -10.70
CA GLN A 39 13.03 -17.13 -11.01
C GLN A 39 14.02 -16.60 -9.97
N MET A 40 13.94 -15.31 -9.64
CA MET A 40 14.77 -14.71 -8.60
C MET A 40 14.57 -15.38 -7.24
N ASP A 41 13.35 -15.72 -6.87
CA ASP A 41 13.06 -16.35 -5.59
C ASP A 41 13.58 -17.78 -5.50
N LYS A 42 13.60 -18.53 -6.60
CA LYS A 42 14.31 -19.83 -6.67
C LYS A 42 15.81 -19.66 -6.41
N VAL A 43 16.43 -18.67 -7.03
CA VAL A 43 17.87 -18.38 -6.82
C VAL A 43 18.13 -17.95 -5.37
N LYS A 44 17.33 -17.05 -4.81
CA LYS A 44 17.47 -16.62 -3.40
C LYS A 44 17.34 -17.79 -2.43
N LYS A 45 16.41 -18.73 -2.65
CA LYS A 45 16.28 -19.93 -1.81
C LYS A 45 17.54 -20.78 -1.84
N ALA A 46 18.15 -20.98 -3.02
CA ALA A 46 19.41 -21.70 -3.14
C ALA A 46 20.56 -20.99 -2.42
N LEU A 47 20.64 -19.66 -2.52
CA LEU A 47 21.65 -18.86 -1.80
C LEU A 47 21.45 -18.92 -0.27
N LEU A 48 20.20 -18.96 0.20
CA LEU A 48 19.90 -19.13 1.63
C LEU A 48 20.31 -20.52 2.15
N GLU A 49 20.05 -21.58 1.38
CA GLU A 49 20.51 -22.92 1.74
C GLU A 49 22.04 -22.99 1.73
N TYR A 50 22.71 -22.36 0.77
CA TYR A 50 24.17 -22.24 0.77
C TYR A 50 24.69 -21.56 2.06
N CYS A 51 24.11 -20.43 2.47
CA CYS A 51 24.47 -19.77 3.73
C CYS A 51 24.30 -20.71 4.94
N LYS A 52 23.22 -21.49 4.95
CA LYS A 52 22.91 -22.44 6.02
C LYS A 52 23.90 -23.61 6.06
N GLU A 53 24.21 -24.21 4.92
CA GLU A 53 25.16 -25.33 4.79
C GLU A 53 26.59 -24.92 5.15
N GLN A 54 27.01 -23.72 4.75
CA GLN A 54 28.36 -23.20 5.00
C GLN A 54 28.50 -22.51 6.36
N GLY A 55 27.39 -22.28 7.08
CA GLY A 55 27.42 -21.56 8.36
C GLY A 55 27.84 -20.10 8.24
N VAL A 56 27.53 -19.44 7.11
CA VAL A 56 27.91 -18.05 6.83
C VAL A 56 26.69 -17.15 6.69
N ASP A 57 26.85 -15.87 7.05
CA ASP A 57 25.78 -14.88 6.90
C ASP A 57 25.93 -14.01 5.64
N SER A 58 27.12 -13.96 5.04
CA SER A 58 27.46 -13.11 3.90
C SER A 58 28.59 -13.71 3.08
N VAL A 59 28.50 -13.59 1.75
CA VAL A 59 29.45 -14.17 0.80
C VAL A 59 29.68 -13.21 -0.36
N LYS A 60 30.95 -12.86 -0.57
CA LYS A 60 31.40 -12.05 -1.72
C LYS A 60 31.86 -12.95 -2.86
N THR A 61 31.37 -12.68 -4.06
CA THR A 61 31.74 -13.37 -5.30
C THR A 61 32.32 -12.35 -6.30
N SER A 62 32.80 -12.83 -7.45
CA SER A 62 33.20 -11.94 -8.55
C SER A 62 32.03 -11.18 -9.17
N ALA A 63 30.80 -11.70 -9.05
CA ALA A 63 29.59 -11.09 -9.60
C ALA A 63 28.87 -10.15 -8.62
N GLY A 64 29.18 -10.21 -7.32
CA GLY A 64 28.54 -9.36 -6.32
C GLY A 64 28.67 -9.87 -4.89
N LEU A 65 27.72 -9.46 -4.05
CA LEU A 65 27.63 -9.82 -2.64
C LEU A 65 26.19 -10.25 -2.33
N PHE A 66 26.04 -11.33 -1.57
CA PHE A 66 24.75 -11.68 -0.98
C PHE A 66 24.91 -11.95 0.51
N TYR A 67 23.86 -11.67 1.27
CA TYR A 67 23.81 -11.89 2.71
C TYR A 67 22.38 -12.25 3.13
N ARG A 68 22.23 -13.01 4.21
CA ARG A 68 20.92 -13.31 4.80
C ARG A 68 20.62 -12.33 5.93
N SER A 69 19.35 -11.97 6.06
CA SER A 69 18.85 -11.15 7.18
C SER A 69 17.49 -11.65 7.63
N ALA A 70 17.20 -11.52 8.92
CA ALA A 70 15.88 -11.81 9.46
C ALA A 70 14.98 -10.57 9.26
N LYS A 71 13.83 -10.77 8.62
CA LYS A 71 12.80 -9.74 8.51
C LYS A 71 11.73 -9.99 9.56
N THR A 72 11.72 -9.18 10.62
CA THR A 72 10.67 -9.21 11.64
C THR A 72 9.53 -8.28 11.23
N ARG A 73 8.29 -8.79 11.26
CA ARG A 73 7.09 -7.98 11.07
C ARG A 73 6.26 -8.05 12.35
N TYR A 74 6.07 -6.91 13.00
CA TYR A 74 5.15 -6.77 14.12
C TYR A 74 3.73 -6.55 13.58
N TRP A 75 2.76 -7.24 14.14
CA TRP A 75 1.34 -7.12 13.81
C TRP A 75 0.51 -7.54 15.02
N THR A 76 -0.71 -7.03 15.11
CA THR A 76 -1.70 -7.43 16.11
C THR A 76 -3.03 -7.74 15.44
N SER A 77 -3.73 -8.76 15.93
CA SER A 77 -5.14 -9.01 15.61
C SER A 77 -6.09 -8.45 16.66
N ASP A 78 -5.58 -8.16 17.85
CA ASP A 78 -6.33 -7.61 18.97
C ASP A 78 -5.94 -6.13 19.16
N TRP A 79 -6.66 -5.28 18.42
CA TRP A 79 -6.44 -3.85 18.47
C TRP A 79 -6.92 -3.21 19.78
N SER A 80 -7.86 -3.84 20.48
CA SER A 80 -8.33 -3.34 21.77
C SER A 80 -7.20 -3.38 22.80
N ASN A 81 -6.58 -4.54 22.99
CA ASN A 81 -5.43 -4.69 23.88
C ASN A 81 -4.23 -3.87 23.40
N MET A 82 -4.00 -3.75 22.08
CA MET A 82 -2.92 -2.90 21.56
C MET A 82 -3.13 -1.42 21.88
N HIS A 83 -4.36 -0.91 21.77
CA HIS A 83 -4.66 0.48 22.12
C HIS A 83 -4.50 0.72 23.63
N GLU A 84 -4.97 -0.21 24.47
CA GLU A 84 -4.76 -0.14 25.92
C GLU A 84 -3.27 -0.07 26.26
N PHE A 85 -2.45 -0.94 25.66
CA PHE A 85 -1.00 -0.93 25.82
C PHE A 85 -0.36 0.41 25.40
N VAL A 86 -0.76 0.96 24.25
CA VAL A 86 -0.23 2.25 23.76
C VAL A 86 -0.56 3.40 24.72
N LEU A 87 -1.76 3.40 25.29
CA LEU A 87 -2.19 4.43 26.24
C LEU A 87 -1.51 4.26 27.60
N GLU A 88 -1.40 3.04 28.11
CA GLU A 88 -0.75 2.73 29.38
C GLU A 88 0.73 3.15 29.38
N HIS A 89 1.42 2.94 28.25
CA HIS A 89 2.82 3.28 28.11
C HIS A 89 3.09 4.64 27.46
N GLU A 90 2.05 5.42 27.17
CA GLU A 90 2.15 6.72 26.51
C GLU A 90 3.01 6.68 25.23
N ALA A 91 2.87 5.61 24.43
CA ALA A 91 3.76 5.29 23.31
C ALA A 91 3.08 5.36 21.92
N PRO A 92 2.45 6.48 21.52
CA PRO A 92 1.76 6.60 20.24
C PRO A 92 2.69 6.46 19.02
N GLU A 93 4.01 6.62 19.19
CA GLU A 93 5.03 6.40 18.17
C GLU A 93 5.18 4.95 17.72
N LEU A 94 4.59 3.99 18.44
CA LEU A 94 4.48 2.60 18.00
C LEU A 94 3.52 2.43 16.83
N LEU A 95 2.63 3.40 16.61
CA LEU A 95 1.65 3.40 15.54
C LEU A 95 2.13 4.23 14.34
N ASP A 96 1.67 3.86 13.14
CA ASP A 96 1.91 4.66 11.95
C ASP A 96 1.25 6.04 12.08
N LYS A 97 1.96 7.10 11.68
CA LYS A 97 1.46 8.47 11.66
C LYS A 97 0.46 8.70 10.53
N ARG A 98 -0.72 8.09 10.66
CA ARG A 98 -1.82 8.20 9.70
C ARG A 98 -3.17 8.19 10.44
N LEU A 99 -3.96 9.22 10.20
CA LEU A 99 -5.32 9.28 10.72
C LEU A 99 -6.25 8.36 9.90
N ASN A 100 -7.10 7.61 10.61
CA ASN A 100 -8.22 6.92 9.99
C ASN A 100 -9.26 7.97 9.56
N GLN A 101 -9.46 8.12 8.25
CA GLN A 101 -10.29 9.18 7.68
C GLN A 101 -11.78 9.01 8.01
N THR A 102 -12.27 7.76 7.99
CA THR A 102 -13.67 7.46 8.30
C THR A 102 -13.97 7.74 9.76
N ASN A 103 -13.10 7.26 10.67
CA ASN A 103 -13.31 7.45 12.11
C ASN A 103 -13.13 8.92 12.50
N MET A 104 -12.15 9.64 11.92
CA MET A 104 -11.97 11.06 12.18
C MET A 104 -13.18 11.87 11.71
N LYS A 105 -13.73 11.56 10.52
CA LYS A 105 -14.95 12.20 10.03
C LYS A 105 -16.12 11.99 10.99
N GLN A 106 -16.38 10.73 11.37
CA GLN A 106 -17.46 10.40 12.31
C GLN A 106 -17.26 11.10 13.66
N PHE A 107 -16.03 11.11 14.19
CA PHE A 107 -15.72 11.78 15.44
C PHE A 107 -16.03 13.27 15.40
N LEU A 108 -15.67 13.97 14.31
CA LEU A 108 -15.97 15.41 14.14
C LEU A 108 -17.47 15.67 13.94
N GLU A 109 -18.20 14.77 13.29
CA GLU A 109 -19.67 14.85 13.15
C GLU A 109 -20.38 14.69 14.51
N GLU A 110 -19.89 13.78 15.36
CA GLU A 110 -20.42 13.54 16.70
C GLU A 110 -19.93 14.59 17.73
N ASN A 111 -18.80 15.23 17.47
CA ASN A 111 -18.15 16.20 18.37
C ASN A 111 -17.75 17.48 17.62
N PRO A 112 -18.71 18.31 17.17
CA PRO A 112 -18.44 19.47 16.32
C PRO A 112 -17.55 20.54 16.99
N ASP A 113 -17.56 20.62 18.32
CA ASP A 113 -16.76 21.59 19.07
C ASP A 113 -15.34 21.09 19.39
N LEU A 114 -15.03 19.82 19.11
CA LEU A 114 -13.73 19.21 19.40
C LEU A 114 -12.90 19.03 18.13
N VAL A 115 -12.27 20.13 17.70
CA VAL A 115 -11.32 20.12 16.59
C VAL A 115 -9.89 19.99 17.12
N PRO A 116 -9.15 18.91 16.81
CA PRO A 116 -7.76 18.75 17.24
C PRO A 116 -6.87 19.86 16.69
N LYS A 117 -6.05 20.47 17.56
CA LYS A 117 -5.04 21.44 17.14
C LYS A 117 -4.06 20.78 16.16
N GLY A 118 -3.86 21.43 15.01
CA GLY A 118 -2.95 20.94 13.97
C GLY A 118 -3.58 19.95 12.97
N LEU A 119 -4.88 19.67 13.07
CA LEU A 119 -5.60 18.99 11.99
C LEU A 119 -5.74 19.94 10.80
N ASN A 120 -5.20 19.54 9.64
CA ASN A 120 -5.45 20.20 8.37
C ASN A 120 -6.50 19.42 7.60
N VAL A 121 -7.44 20.12 6.97
CA VAL A 121 -8.52 19.52 6.19
C VAL A 121 -8.48 20.12 4.78
N ASP A 122 -8.16 19.27 3.81
CA ASP A 122 -8.26 19.58 2.39
C ASP A 122 -9.41 18.77 1.78
N SER A 123 -10.32 19.46 1.08
CA SER A 123 -11.44 18.82 0.38
C SER A 123 -11.35 19.09 -1.12
N GLU A 124 -11.29 18.03 -1.92
CA GLU A 124 -11.31 18.10 -3.39
C GLU A 124 -12.52 17.35 -3.95
N TYR A 125 -13.17 17.92 -4.97
CA TYR A 125 -14.16 17.20 -5.76
C TYR A 125 -13.49 16.21 -6.70
N VAL A 126 -13.68 14.92 -6.45
CA VAL A 126 -13.16 13.83 -7.30
C VAL A 126 -14.27 13.20 -8.12
N VAL A 127 -14.04 12.99 -9.42
CA VAL A 127 -14.96 12.26 -10.30
C VAL A 127 -14.59 10.78 -10.36
N SER A 128 -15.54 9.91 -10.03
CA SER A 128 -15.41 8.45 -10.21
C SER A 128 -16.19 7.99 -11.44
N VAL A 129 -15.51 7.41 -12.43
CA VAL A 129 -16.14 6.87 -13.65
C VAL A 129 -16.19 5.34 -13.57
N ARG A 130 -17.41 4.78 -13.63
CA ARG A 130 -17.68 3.33 -13.62
C ARG A 130 -18.48 2.93 -14.86
N ARG A 131 -18.33 1.68 -15.30
CA ARG A 131 -19.23 1.11 -16.31
C ARG A 131 -20.62 0.91 -15.67
N LYS A 132 -21.66 0.94 -16.51
CA LYS A 132 -22.99 0.45 -16.12
C LYS A 132 -22.95 -1.06 -15.90
#